data_AF-Q4D0R9-F1
#
_entry.id   AF-Q4D0R9-F1
#
_cell.length_a   1.000
_cell.length_b   1.000
_cell.length_c   1.000
_cell.angle_alpha   90.00
_cell.angle_beta   90.00
_cell.angle_gamma   90.00
#
_symmetry.space_group_name_H-M   'P 1'
#
loop_
_entity.id
_entity.type
_entity.pdbx_description
1 polymer ?
#
loop_
_entity_poly.entity_id
_entity_poly.type
_entity_poly.pdbx_seq_one_letter_code
_entity_poly.pdbx_strand_id
1 'polypeptide(L)'
;MSSQMRRLMMKQRQNGRYYHGQQQQQQQRQRDYADEVHPSTRRNQRDDVDKRSTTGKNKRSRGEEGIQATAANGEEVIERLGIIPKVTLDEMGGLAKEIPIIKELIELPIRSPHLFSRLGADPPCGVLLHGPPGCGKTKLVHAIAGSLETPLFFVAAPEIVS
;
A
#
# COMPACT_ATOMS: atom_id res chain seq x y z
N MET A 1 -2.17 52.96 -28.12
CA MET A 1 -2.49 51.53 -27.90
C MET A 1 -3.20 51.37 -26.57
N SER A 2 -4.47 50.99 -26.60
CA SER A 2 -5.36 50.92 -25.44
C SER A 2 -4.86 49.95 -24.35
N SER A 3 -4.99 50.35 -23.08
CA SER A 3 -4.67 49.55 -21.89
C SER A 3 -5.39 48.19 -21.85
N GLN A 4 -6.45 48.01 -22.63
CA GLN A 4 -7.13 46.72 -22.79
C GLN A 4 -6.30 45.73 -23.64
N MET A 5 -5.62 46.20 -24.69
CA MET A 5 -4.81 45.34 -25.57
C MET A 5 -3.61 44.75 -24.82
N ARG A 6 -2.98 45.55 -23.93
CA ARG A 6 -1.84 45.10 -23.13
C ARG A 6 -2.24 44.01 -22.13
N ARG A 7 -3.47 44.07 -21.57
CA ARG A 7 -4.04 43.00 -20.74
C ARG A 7 -4.38 41.75 -21.53
N LEU A 8 -4.95 41.89 -22.74
CA LEU A 8 -5.29 40.73 -23.58
C LEU A 8 -4.05 39.99 -24.07
N MET A 9 -2.99 40.70 -24.48
CA MET A 9 -1.74 40.08 -24.92
C MET A 9 -0.98 39.40 -23.78
N MET A 10 -0.99 39.95 -22.56
CA MET A 10 -0.41 39.26 -21.41
C MET A 10 -1.18 37.98 -21.06
N LYS A 11 -2.52 37.98 -21.16
CA LYS A 11 -3.34 36.79 -20.88
C LYS A 11 -3.11 35.67 -21.89
N GLN A 12 -2.98 36.00 -23.18
CA GLN A 12 -2.68 35.00 -24.22
C GLN A 12 -1.26 34.41 -24.08
N ARG A 13 -0.29 35.23 -23.69
CA ARG A 13 1.10 34.79 -23.48
C ARG A 13 1.24 33.83 -22.29
N GLN A 14 0.35 33.93 -21.29
CA GLN A 14 0.31 32.98 -20.17
C GLN A 14 -0.37 31.66 -20.55
N ASN A 15 -1.49 31.70 -21.29
CA ASN A 15 -2.21 30.49 -21.68
C ASN A 15 -1.37 29.57 -22.59
N GLY A 16 -0.57 30.12 -23.51
CA GLY A 16 0.27 29.31 -24.40
C GLY A 16 1.34 28.47 -23.69
N ARG A 17 1.87 28.94 -22.56
CA ARG A 17 2.86 28.17 -21.77
C ARG A 17 2.21 27.01 -21.01
N TYR A 18 0.95 27.14 -20.64
CA TYR A 18 0.26 26.14 -19.85
C TYR A 18 0.01 24.85 -20.66
N TYR A 19 -0.39 24.99 -21.93
CA TYR A 19 -0.64 23.84 -22.80
C TYR A 19 0.63 23.07 -23.17
N HIS A 20 1.76 23.76 -23.36
CA HIS A 20 3.03 23.09 -23.66
C HIS A 20 3.58 22.31 -22.46
N GLY A 21 3.39 22.82 -21.24
CA GLY A 21 3.79 22.12 -20.01
C GLY A 21 2.97 20.85 -19.75
N GLN A 22 1.65 20.91 -19.96
CA GLN A 22 0.80 19.74 -19.72
C GLN A 22 1.07 18.59 -20.71
N GLN A 23 1.31 18.88 -21.98
CA GLN A 23 1.61 17.82 -22.96
C GLN A 23 2.95 17.13 -22.69
N GLN A 24 3.99 17.87 -22.30
CA GLN A 24 5.29 17.27 -21.94
C GLN A 24 5.17 16.39 -20.69
N GLN A 25 4.42 16.83 -19.68
CA GLN A 25 4.25 16.07 -18.44
C GLN A 25 3.46 14.77 -18.64
N GLN A 26 2.49 14.76 -19.56
CA GLN A 26 1.70 13.56 -19.87
C GLN A 26 2.51 12.51 -20.65
N GLN A 27 3.45 12.94 -21.50
CA GLN A 27 4.37 12.03 -22.19
C GLN A 27 5.42 11.45 -21.24
N GLN A 28 5.90 12.22 -20.26
CA GLN A 28 6.87 11.73 -19.27
C GLN A 28 6.29 10.60 -18.41
N ARG A 29 5.05 10.76 -17.91
CA ARG A 29 4.38 9.70 -17.13
C ARG A 29 4.17 8.40 -17.91
N GLN A 30 3.95 8.49 -19.23
CA GLN A 30 3.82 7.28 -20.06
C GLN A 30 5.15 6.56 -20.22
N ARG A 31 6.28 7.28 -20.20
CA ARG A 31 7.60 6.67 -20.22
C ARG A 31 7.93 6.01 -18.88
N ASP A 32 7.69 6.71 -17.78
CA ASP A 32 7.98 6.18 -16.44
C ASP A 32 7.14 4.92 -16.14
N TYR A 33 5.88 4.85 -16.61
CA TYR A 33 5.04 3.66 -16.44
C TYR A 33 5.49 2.45 -17.29
N ALA A 34 6.23 2.66 -18.38
CA ALA A 34 6.75 1.55 -19.19
C ALA A 34 7.99 0.88 -18.55
N ASP A 35 8.72 1.60 -17.70
CA ASP A 35 9.92 1.07 -17.01
C ASP A 35 9.57 0.29 -15.73
N GLU A 36 8.43 0.55 -15.09
CA GLU A 36 8.05 -0.15 -13.84
C GLU A 36 7.31 -1.48 -14.06
N VAL A 37 6.79 -1.74 -15.26
CA VAL A 37 5.98 -2.92 -15.55
C VAL A 37 6.84 -4.03 -16.17
N HIS A 38 7.58 -4.73 -15.29
CA HIS A 38 8.32 -6.00 -15.46
C HIS A 38 9.76 -6.00 -16.02
N PRO A 39 10.74 -6.34 -15.16
CA PRO A 39 11.85 -7.20 -15.54
C PRO A 39 11.94 -8.43 -14.62
N SER A 40 11.54 -9.58 -15.18
CA SER A 40 12.27 -10.85 -15.12
C SER A 40 13.11 -11.18 -13.88
N THR A 41 12.72 -12.26 -13.20
CA THR A 41 13.46 -13.53 -13.25
C THR A 41 14.95 -13.40 -13.57
N ARG A 42 15.83 -13.35 -12.57
CA ARG A 42 17.26 -13.72 -12.75
C ARG A 42 17.97 -13.88 -11.40
N ARG A 43 18.41 -15.12 -11.16
CA ARG A 43 19.66 -15.53 -10.47
C ARG A 43 19.72 -15.30 -8.96
N ASN A 44 20.37 -16.13 -8.16
CA ASN A 44 21.05 -17.43 -8.27
C ASN A 44 21.37 -17.76 -6.79
N GLN A 45 21.15 -18.97 -6.30
CA GLN A 45 22.20 -20.01 -6.16
C GLN A 45 23.52 -19.53 -5.55
N ARG A 46 24.01 -20.35 -4.60
CA ARG A 46 25.31 -20.33 -3.88
C ARG A 46 25.17 -19.65 -2.51
N ASP A 47 25.40 -20.26 -1.36
CA ASP A 47 26.34 -21.30 -0.89
C ASP A 47 25.75 -21.86 0.43
N ASP A 48 26.16 -22.94 1.10
CA ASP A 48 26.87 -24.19 0.91
C ASP A 48 27.02 -24.74 2.37
N VAL A 49 27.14 -26.07 2.55
CA VAL A 49 27.67 -26.75 3.77
C VAL A 49 26.83 -26.70 5.08
N ASP A 50 26.72 -27.72 5.94
CA ASP A 50 26.74 -29.19 5.92
C ASP A 50 26.50 -29.63 7.40
N LYS A 51 25.90 -30.82 7.58
CA LYS A 51 26.04 -31.75 8.72
C LYS A 51 25.44 -31.47 10.13
N ARG A 52 24.38 -32.28 10.35
CA ARG A 52 24.24 -33.35 11.38
C ARG A 52 23.67 -33.01 12.77
N SER A 53 22.44 -33.49 12.91
CA SER A 53 21.94 -34.33 14.02
C SER A 53 22.02 -33.80 15.43
N THR A 54 20.87 -33.51 16.03
CA THR A 54 20.36 -34.31 17.15
C THR A 54 18.89 -33.99 17.42
N THR A 55 18.11 -35.05 17.53
CA THR A 55 16.76 -35.19 18.07
C THR A 55 16.53 -34.29 19.31
N GLY A 56 15.55 -33.39 19.25
CA GLY A 56 15.21 -32.50 20.37
C GLY A 56 13.75 -32.08 20.33
N LYS A 57 13.01 -32.49 21.36
CA LYS A 57 11.57 -32.30 21.55
C LYS A 57 11.21 -30.81 21.65
N ASN A 58 10.30 -30.34 20.80
CA ASN A 58 9.68 -29.03 20.90
C ASN A 58 8.69 -28.98 22.08
N LYS A 59 9.03 -28.19 23.10
CA LYS A 59 8.12 -27.75 24.18
C LYS A 59 8.46 -26.32 24.59
N ARG A 60 7.60 -25.40 24.15
CA ARG A 60 7.04 -24.24 24.87
C ARG A 60 7.97 -23.48 25.83
N SER A 61 8.37 -22.27 25.43
CA SER A 61 8.52 -21.13 26.35
C SER A 61 8.69 -19.81 25.57
N ARG A 62 7.67 -18.95 25.67
CA ARG A 62 7.79 -17.52 25.99
C ARG A 62 8.71 -16.68 25.08
N GLY A 63 8.11 -16.11 24.03
CA GLY A 63 8.66 -14.98 23.29
C GLY A 63 7.62 -13.87 23.23
N GLU A 64 7.63 -12.99 24.23
CA GLU A 64 7.07 -11.64 24.11
C GLU A 64 8.03 -10.87 23.19
N GLU A 65 7.89 -11.03 21.88
CA GLU A 65 8.61 -10.20 20.91
C GLU A 65 7.83 -8.90 20.74
N GLY A 66 8.19 -7.94 21.59
CA GLY A 66 7.81 -6.55 21.47
C GLY A 66 8.28 -5.97 20.14
N ILE A 67 7.51 -5.01 19.66
CA ILE A 67 7.88 -4.13 18.55
C ILE A 67 9.11 -3.34 19.01
N GLN A 68 10.32 -3.83 18.68
CA GLN A 68 11.55 -3.07 18.83
C GLN A 68 11.64 -2.06 17.69
N ALA A 69 11.41 -0.80 18.05
CA ALA A 69 11.73 0.37 17.25
C ALA A 69 13.24 0.38 16.91
N THR A 70 13.56 0.46 15.63
CA THR A 70 14.93 0.74 15.17
C THR A 70 15.07 2.22 14.87
N ALA A 71 15.87 2.87 15.72
CA ALA A 71 16.74 4.02 15.46
C ALA A 71 16.12 5.41 15.22
N ALA A 72 15.91 6.11 16.35
CA ALA A 72 16.47 7.43 16.66
C ALA A 72 16.20 8.60 15.69
N ASN A 73 15.30 9.50 16.14
CA ASN A 73 15.12 10.91 15.74
C ASN A 73 13.95 11.27 14.78
N GLY A 74 13.06 10.34 14.41
CA GLY A 74 11.96 10.62 13.46
C GLY A 74 10.55 10.15 13.85
N GLU A 75 10.36 9.69 15.09
CA GLU A 75 9.19 8.89 15.49
C GLU A 75 7.85 9.67 15.47
N GLU A 76 7.85 10.98 15.68
CA GLU A 76 6.62 11.80 15.77
C GLU A 76 5.93 12.02 14.40
N VAL A 77 6.67 11.92 13.28
CA VAL A 77 6.12 12.19 11.94
C VAL A 77 5.37 10.96 11.39
N ILE A 78 5.73 9.76 11.85
CA ILE A 78 5.22 8.49 11.32
C ILE A 78 3.77 8.25 11.78
N GLU A 79 3.37 8.72 12.97
CA GLU A 79 1.99 8.59 13.43
C GLU A 79 0.98 9.23 12.48
N ARG A 80 1.37 10.31 11.79
CA ARG A 80 0.47 11.01 10.85
C ARG A 80 0.42 10.38 9.46
N LEU A 81 1.40 9.53 9.10
CA LEU A 81 1.52 8.97 7.75
C LEU A 81 1.06 7.51 7.66
N GLY A 82 0.66 6.90 8.77
CA GLY A 82 0.29 5.49 8.83
C GLY A 82 1.53 4.59 8.82
N ILE A 83 1.37 3.36 9.32
CA ILE A 83 2.46 2.39 9.41
C ILE A 83 2.28 1.36 8.30
N ILE A 84 3.35 1.05 7.56
CA ILE A 84 3.35 -0.09 6.63
C ILE A 84 3.81 -1.33 7.41
N PRO A 85 2.91 -2.29 7.71
CA PRO A 85 3.28 -3.49 8.45
C PRO A 85 4.16 -4.41 7.59
N LYS A 86 5.11 -5.11 8.23
CA LYS A 86 6.03 -6.06 7.56
C LYS A 86 5.41 -7.45 7.34
N VAL A 87 4.25 -7.71 7.92
CA VAL A 87 3.56 -9.01 7.86
C VAL A 87 3.01 -9.23 6.45
N THR A 88 3.29 -10.39 5.85
CA THR A 88 2.76 -10.76 4.54
C THR A 88 1.59 -11.75 4.67
N LEU A 89 0.83 -11.92 3.59
CA LEU A 89 -0.28 -12.87 3.52
C LEU A 89 0.18 -14.34 3.68
N ASP A 90 1.44 -14.63 3.38
CA ASP A 90 2.01 -15.99 3.51
C ASP A 90 2.09 -16.46 4.97
N GLU A 91 2.12 -15.53 5.93
CA GLU A 91 2.09 -15.84 7.36
C GLU A 91 0.67 -16.13 7.90
N MET A 92 -0.36 -15.99 7.07
CA MET A 92 -1.75 -16.20 7.44
C MET A 92 -2.22 -17.61 7.05
N GLY A 93 -2.41 -18.47 8.06
CA GLY A 93 -2.95 -19.81 7.86
C GLY A 93 -4.49 -19.85 7.83
N GLY A 94 -5.06 -20.74 7.00
CA GLY A 94 -6.47 -21.15 7.10
C GLY A 94 -7.52 -20.20 6.49
N LEU A 95 -7.10 -19.08 5.88
CA LEU A 95 -7.99 -18.05 5.31
C LEU A 95 -7.99 -18.04 3.77
N ALA A 96 -7.85 -19.21 3.15
CA ALA A 96 -7.68 -19.34 1.70
C ALA A 96 -8.89 -18.83 0.90
N LYS A 97 -10.09 -18.81 1.49
CA LYS A 97 -11.32 -18.33 0.83
C LYS A 97 -11.53 -16.84 1.04
N GLU A 98 -11.16 -16.33 2.20
CA GLU A 98 -11.44 -14.97 2.66
C GLU A 98 -10.40 -13.97 2.14
N ILE A 99 -9.12 -14.35 2.11
CA ILE A 99 -8.02 -13.50 1.62
C ILE A 99 -8.29 -12.96 0.20
N PRO A 100 -8.60 -13.78 -0.83
CA PRO A 100 -8.81 -13.27 -2.18
C PRO A 100 -9.99 -12.29 -2.26
N ILE A 101 -11.08 -12.55 -1.53
CA ILE A 101 -12.27 -11.69 -1.53
C ILE A 101 -11.92 -10.31 -0.95
N ILE A 102 -11.29 -10.27 0.22
CA ILE A 102 -10.93 -9.00 0.87
C ILE A 102 -9.85 -8.27 0.06
N LYS A 103 -8.88 -9.01 -0.48
CA LYS A 103 -7.84 -8.46 -1.36
C LYS A 103 -8.47 -7.82 -2.59
N GLU A 104 -9.40 -8.46 -3.27
CA GLU A 104 -10.11 -7.88 -4.42
C GLU A 104 -10.87 -6.61 -4.03
N LEU A 105 -11.62 -6.62 -2.93
CA LEU A 105 -12.39 -5.47 -2.46
C LEU A 105 -11.52 -4.24 -2.15
N ILE A 106 -10.28 -4.43 -1.69
CA ILE A 106 -9.38 -3.33 -1.31
C ILE A 106 -8.43 -2.97 -2.45
N GLU A 107 -7.84 -3.95 -3.11
CA GLU A 107 -6.83 -3.77 -4.15
C GLU A 107 -7.44 -3.23 -5.45
N LEU A 108 -8.63 -3.73 -5.85
CA LEU A 108 -9.25 -3.36 -7.13
C LEU A 108 -9.60 -1.86 -7.19
N PRO A 109 -10.21 -1.24 -6.15
CA PRO A 109 -10.46 0.21 -6.15
C PRO A 109 -9.18 1.05 -6.17
N ILE A 110 -8.13 0.62 -5.49
CA ILE A 110 -6.86 1.35 -5.41
C ILE A 110 -6.10 1.27 -6.75
N ARG A 111 -5.99 0.08 -7.35
CA ARG A 111 -5.21 -0.13 -8.57
C ARG A 111 -5.92 0.34 -9.84
N SER A 112 -7.25 0.32 -9.89
CA SER A 112 -7.98 0.57 -11.14
C SER A 112 -9.33 1.24 -10.91
N PRO A 113 -9.35 2.51 -10.42
CA PRO A 113 -10.59 3.24 -10.17
C PRO A 113 -11.44 3.45 -11.43
N HIS A 114 -10.81 3.51 -12.62
CA HIS A 114 -11.52 3.67 -13.89
C HIS A 114 -12.46 2.51 -14.25
N LEU A 115 -12.23 1.31 -13.70
CA LEU A 115 -13.11 0.16 -13.95
C LEU A 115 -14.51 0.39 -13.38
N PHE A 116 -14.59 0.97 -12.19
CA PHE A 116 -15.84 1.35 -11.54
C PHE A 116 -16.61 2.39 -12.35
N SER A 117 -15.92 3.41 -12.89
CA SER A 117 -16.54 4.42 -13.76
C SER A 117 -17.11 3.87 -15.07
N ARG A 118 -16.47 2.85 -15.67
CA ARG A 118 -16.95 2.22 -16.92
C ARG A 118 -18.10 1.27 -16.70
N LEU A 119 -18.11 0.57 -15.56
CA LEU A 119 -19.18 -0.34 -15.19
C LEU A 119 -20.42 0.40 -14.66
N GLY A 120 -20.30 1.70 -14.36
CA GLY A 120 -21.38 2.47 -13.73
C GLY A 120 -21.67 2.01 -12.31
N ALA A 121 -20.68 1.42 -11.63
CA ALA A 121 -20.78 0.92 -10.27
C ALA A 121 -19.86 1.73 -9.36
N ASP A 122 -20.32 2.02 -8.15
CA ASP A 122 -19.50 2.69 -7.13
C ASP A 122 -18.51 1.70 -6.49
N PRO A 123 -17.27 2.12 -6.17
CA PRO A 123 -16.33 1.28 -5.45
C PRO A 123 -16.84 0.96 -4.03
N PRO A 124 -16.45 -0.20 -3.45
CA PRO A 124 -16.82 -0.55 -2.09
C PRO A 124 -16.26 0.46 -1.09
N CYS A 125 -17.12 1.05 -0.26
CA CYS A 125 -16.74 2.11 0.70
C CYS A 125 -16.00 1.60 1.94
N GLY A 126 -16.04 0.30 2.23
CA GLY A 126 -15.40 -0.28 3.42
C GLY A 126 -15.71 -1.75 3.60
N VAL A 127 -14.92 -2.42 4.47
CA VAL A 127 -15.05 -3.85 4.76
C VAL A 127 -15.17 -4.05 6.27
N LEU A 128 -16.23 -4.75 6.71
CA LEU A 128 -16.43 -5.12 8.10
C LEU A 128 -15.96 -6.56 8.34
N LEU A 129 -14.95 -6.73 9.21
CA LEU A 129 -14.49 -8.05 9.64
C LEU A 129 -15.13 -8.43 10.98
N HIS A 130 -15.99 -9.44 10.99
CA HIS A 130 -16.69 -9.91 12.21
C HIS A 130 -16.44 -11.40 12.50
N GLY A 131 -16.81 -11.86 13.70
CA GLY A 131 -16.73 -13.27 14.14
C GLY A 131 -16.05 -13.45 15.50
N PRO A 132 -15.74 -14.69 15.92
CA PRO A 132 -15.19 -14.99 17.24
C PRO A 132 -13.84 -14.30 17.52
N PRO A 133 -13.49 -14.06 18.80
CA PRO A 133 -12.16 -13.56 19.16
C PRO A 133 -11.09 -14.60 18.82
N GLY A 134 -9.89 -14.15 18.43
CA GLY A 134 -8.77 -15.04 18.11
C GLY A 134 -8.71 -15.56 16.66
N CYS A 135 -9.72 -15.30 15.80
CA CYS A 135 -9.68 -15.71 14.38
C CYS A 135 -8.71 -14.88 13.50
N GLY A 136 -7.87 -14.02 14.10
CA GLY A 136 -6.87 -13.25 13.35
C GLY A 136 -7.40 -12.06 12.56
N LYS A 137 -8.57 -11.47 12.91
CA LYS A 137 -9.13 -10.30 12.18
C LYS A 137 -8.14 -9.14 12.11
N THR A 138 -7.54 -8.79 13.25
CA THR A 138 -6.54 -7.71 13.32
C THR A 138 -5.28 -8.07 12.52
N LYS A 139 -4.77 -9.30 12.67
CA LYS A 139 -3.57 -9.75 11.95
C LYS A 139 -3.79 -9.79 10.43
N LEU A 140 -4.99 -10.18 10.00
CA LEU A 140 -5.38 -10.19 8.58
C LEU A 140 -5.29 -8.78 7.97
N VAL A 141 -5.80 -7.75 8.66
CA VAL A 141 -5.68 -6.36 8.19
C VAL A 141 -4.22 -5.95 8.05
N HIS A 142 -3.36 -6.32 9.02
CA HIS A 142 -1.93 -6.04 8.94
C HIS A 142 -1.28 -6.77 7.77
N ALA A 143 -1.60 -8.05 7.55
CA ALA A 143 -1.06 -8.84 6.45
C ALA A 143 -1.49 -8.31 5.07
N ILE A 144 -2.73 -7.83 4.94
CA ILE A 144 -3.24 -7.22 3.70
C ILE A 144 -2.54 -5.88 3.45
N ALA A 145 -2.47 -5.00 4.45
CA ALA A 145 -1.79 -3.71 4.32
C ALA A 145 -0.30 -3.88 3.96
N GLY A 146 0.37 -4.87 4.55
CA GLY A 146 1.76 -5.21 4.24
C GLY A 146 1.92 -5.77 2.83
N SER A 147 1.04 -6.67 2.41
CA SER A 147 1.05 -7.23 1.04
C SER A 147 0.71 -6.21 -0.05
N LEU A 148 -0.03 -5.14 0.29
CA LEU A 148 -0.38 -4.05 -0.64
C LEU A 148 0.55 -2.84 -0.49
N GLU A 149 1.57 -2.92 0.38
CA GLU A 149 2.50 -1.81 0.71
C GLU A 149 1.77 -0.48 0.99
N THR A 150 0.58 -0.58 1.60
CA THR A 150 -0.29 0.58 1.83
C THR A 150 -0.24 0.98 3.30
N PRO A 151 -0.17 2.28 3.63
CA PRO A 151 -0.18 2.73 5.02
C PRO A 151 -1.43 2.29 5.77
N LEU A 152 -1.25 1.67 6.94
CA LEU A 152 -2.32 1.29 7.84
C LEU A 152 -2.48 2.35 8.93
N PHE A 153 -3.70 2.90 9.05
CA PHE A 153 -4.11 3.77 10.13
C PHE A 153 -4.94 2.96 11.13
N PHE A 154 -4.44 2.83 12.36
CA PHE A 154 -5.13 2.14 13.44
C PHE A 154 -5.78 3.17 14.36
N VAL A 155 -7.09 3.05 14.57
CA VAL A 155 -7.85 3.87 15.52
C VAL A 155 -8.72 2.92 16.34
N ALA A 156 -8.56 2.93 17.66
CA ALA A 156 -9.42 2.15 18.54
C ALA A 156 -10.76 2.86 18.73
N ALA A 157 -11.87 2.12 18.73
CA ALA A 157 -13.20 2.72 18.87
C ALA A 157 -13.38 3.64 20.11
N PRO A 158 -12.81 3.31 21.30
CA PRO A 158 -12.87 4.21 22.45
C PRO A 158 -12.18 5.56 22.24
N GLU A 159 -11.18 5.66 21.34
CA GLU A 159 -10.45 6.91 21.08
C GLU A 159 -11.29 7.91 20.28
N ILE A 160 -12.33 7.43 19.60
CA ILE A 160 -13.26 8.27 18.80
C ILE A 160 -14.28 8.96 19.70
N VAL A 161 -14.53 8.42 20.90
CA VAL A 161 -15.52 8.94 21.86
C VAL A 161 -14.75 9.62 22.99
N SER A 162 -14.68 10.96 22.95
CA SER A 162 -14.16 11.82 24.02
C SER A 162 -15.29 12.56 24.72
#